data_AF-A0A7V9HMT6-F1
#
_entry.id   AF-A0A7V9HMT6-F1
#
_cell.length_a   1.000
_cell.length_b   1.000
_cell.length_c   1.000
_cell.angle_alpha   90.00
_cell.angle_beta   90.00
_cell.angle_gamma   90.00
#
_symmetry.space_group_name_H-M   'P 1'
#
loop_
_entity.id
_entity.type
_entity.pdbx_description
1 polymer ?
#
loop_
_entity_poly.entity_id
_entity_poly.type
_entity_poly.pdbx_seq_one_letter_code
_entity_poly.pdbx_strand_id
1 'polypeptide(L)' 'MLTGRPQVRLVCGVIIALLGLLWIVQGFDLLGQEGGMNGEPIWIIIGAVAAVLGVAIAFSGARARRQL' A
#
# COMPACT_ATOMS: atom_id res chain seq x y z
N MET A 1 -12.96 17.31 5.40
CA MET A 1 -11.86 17.55 6.37
C MET A 1 -11.54 16.29 7.20
N LEU A 2 -11.31 15.12 6.59
CA LEU A 2 -10.96 13.88 7.32
C LEU A 2 -9.44 13.63 7.39
N THR A 3 -8.65 14.34 6.57
CA THR A 3 -7.20 14.18 6.40
C THR A 3 -6.33 14.69 7.57
N GLY A 4 -6.92 15.32 8.58
CA GLY A 4 -6.19 15.87 9.73
C GLY A 4 -5.92 14.88 10.87
N ARG A 5 -6.64 13.74 10.93
CA ARG A 5 -6.54 12.80 12.06
C ARG A 5 -5.39 11.80 11.86
N PRO A 6 -4.45 11.65 12.81
CA PRO A 6 -3.32 10.74 12.67
C PRO A 6 -3.73 9.28 12.45
N GLN A 7 -4.88 8.87 13.00
CA GLN A 7 -5.48 7.56 12.79
C GLN A 7 -5.89 7.31 11.33
N VAL A 8 -6.44 8.33 10.65
CA VAL A 8 -6.84 8.20 9.24
C VAL A 8 -5.60 7.99 8.37
N ARG A 9 -4.53 8.77 8.60
CA ARG A 9 -3.25 8.57 7.90
C ARG A 9 -2.68 7.17 8.15
N LEU A 10 -2.71 6.69 9.39
CA LEU A 10 -2.25 5.35 9.72
C LEU A 10 -3.02 4.28 8.94
N VAL A 11 -4.36 4.32 9.00
CA VAL A 11 -5.23 3.33 8.34
C VAL A 11 -5.07 3.38 6.82
N CYS A 12 -5.14 4.57 6.21
CA CYS A 12 -4.95 4.73 4.77
C CYS A 12 -3.57 4.23 4.32
N GLY A 13 -2.52 4.57 5.06
CA GLY A 13 -1.17 4.11 4.74
C GLY A 13 -1.03 2.59 4.79
N VAL A 14 -1.59 1.94 5.80
CA VAL A 14 -1.59 0.47 5.90
C VAL A 14 -2.36 -0.16 4.74
N ILE A 15 -3.55 0.36 4.40
CA ILE A 15 -4.34 -0.16 3.28
C ILE A 15 -3.56 -0.05 1.96
N ILE A 16 -2.99 1.13 1.68
CA ILE A 16 -2.19 1.36 0.46
C ILE A 16 -0.98 0.42 0.43
N ALA A 17 -0.32 0.22 1.58
CA ALA A 17 0.84 -0.67 1.66
C ALA A 17 0.46 -2.12 1.34
N LEU A 18 -0.64 -2.61 1.91
CA LEU A 18 -1.14 -3.97 1.65
C LEU A 18 -1.60 -4.15 0.20
N LEU A 19 -2.26 -3.17 -0.39
CA LEU A 19 -2.62 -3.20 -1.82
C LEU A 19 -1.39 -3.20 -2.72
N GLY A 20 -0.34 -2.44 -2.36
CA GLY A 20 0.93 -2.47 -3.07
C GLY A 20 1.58 -3.85 -3.05
N LEU A 21 1.59 -4.51 -1.89
CA LEU A 21 2.07 -5.89 -1.76
C LEU A 21 1.23 -6.86 -2.58
N LEU A 22 -0.09 -6.71 -2.58
CA LEU A 22 -1.00 -7.53 -3.39
C LEU A 22 -0.65 -7.43 -4.89
N TRP A 23 -0.42 -6.22 -5.40
CA TRP A 23 -0.05 -6.03 -6.80
C TRP A 23 1.33 -6.58 -7.15
N ILE A 24 2.28 -6.57 -6.22
CA ILE A 24 3.57 -7.26 -6.41
C ILE A 24 3.33 -8.76 -6.60
N VAL A 25 2.55 -9.37 -5.70
CA VAL A 25 2.23 -10.80 -5.76
C VAL A 25 1.49 -11.15 -7.05
N GLN A 26 0.58 -10.29 -7.50
CA GLN A 26 -0.11 -10.44 -8.80
C GLN A 26 0.85 -10.34 -9.98
N GLY A 27 1.75 -9.34 -9.99
CA GLY A 27 2.71 -9.18 -11.09
C GLY A 27 3.69 -10.34 -11.23
N PHE A 28 3.95 -11.09 -10.15
CA PHE A 28 4.72 -12.35 -10.17
C PHE A 28 3.88 -13.59 -10.52
N ASP A 29 2.59 -13.42 -10.84
CA ASP A 29 1.62 -14.49 -11.12
C ASP A 29 1.41 -15.49 -9.97
N LEU A 30 1.69 -15.08 -8.73
CA LEU A 30 1.67 -16.00 -7.58
C LEU A 30 0.26 -16.30 -7.06
N LEU A 31 -0.76 -15.59 -7.55
CA LEU A 31 -2.15 -15.80 -7.13
C LEU A 31 -2.93 -16.80 -7.99
N GLY A 32 -2.35 -17.27 -9.11
CA GLY A 32 -3.01 -18.22 -10.01
C GLY A 32 -4.34 -17.72 -10.59
N GLN A 33 -4.51 -16.41 -10.71
CA GLN A 33 -5.67 -15.78 -11.35
C GLN A 33 -5.37 -15.56 -12.84
N GLU A 34 -6.36 -15.73 -13.71
CA GLU A 34 -6.18 -15.50 -15.14
C GLU A 34 -6.53 -14.07 -15.54
N GLY A 35 -5.62 -13.44 -16.31
CA GLY A 35 -5.82 -12.14 -16.94
C GLY A 35 -5.68 -10.92 -16.01
N GLY A 36 -5.92 -9.74 -16.58
CA GLY A 36 -5.91 -8.47 -15.86
C GLY A 36 -4.51 -8.09 -15.36
N MET A 37 -4.32 -8.20 -14.04
CA MET A 37 -3.08 -7.76 -13.35
C MET A 37 -2.11 -8.92 -13.10
N ASN A 38 -2.59 -10.16 -13.20
CA ASN A 38 -1.80 -11.33 -12.85
C ASN A 38 -0.81 -11.65 -13.97
N GLY A 39 0.45 -11.90 -13.60
CA GLY A 39 1.55 -12.20 -14.53
C GLY A 39 2.09 -11.03 -15.33
N GLU A 40 1.60 -9.81 -15.08
CA GLU A 40 2.03 -8.60 -15.77
C GLU A 40 3.10 -7.83 -14.95
N PRO A 41 4.38 -7.78 -15.40
CA PRO A 41 5.49 -7.25 -14.60
C PRO A 41 5.36 -5.78 -14.18
N ILE A 42 4.55 -4.99 -14.90
CA ILE A 42 4.28 -3.60 -14.56
C ILE A 42 3.65 -3.47 -13.15
N TRP A 43 2.86 -4.45 -12.72
CA TRP A 43 2.23 -4.44 -11.40
C TRP A 43 3.22 -4.65 -10.26
N ILE A 44 4.39 -5.24 -10.52
CA ILE A 44 5.49 -5.30 -9.55
C ILE A 44 5.99 -3.89 -9.25
N ILE A 45 6.16 -3.07 -10.29
CA ILE A 45 6.66 -1.69 -10.16
C ILE A 45 5.62 -0.81 -9.48
N ILE A 46 4.37 -0.86 -9.96
CA ILE A 46 3.26 -0.08 -9.36
C ILE A 46 3.07 -0.49 -7.90
N GLY A 47 3.07 -1.80 -7.62
CA GLY A 47 2.94 -2.34 -6.28
C GLY A 47 4.08 -1.93 -5.35
N ALA A 48 5.33 -1.92 -5.82
CA ALA A 48 6.48 -1.46 -5.05
C ALA A 48 6.37 0.03 -4.68
N VAL A 49 6.00 0.89 -5.63
CA VAL A 49 5.79 2.32 -5.38
C VAL A 49 4.64 2.53 -4.38
N ALA A 50 3.51 1.84 -4.57
CA ALA A 50 2.38 1.90 -3.67
C ALA A 50 2.75 1.42 -2.26
N ALA A 51 3.49 0.30 -2.14
CA ALA A 51 3.94 -0.24 -0.86
C ALA A 51 4.80 0.77 -0.08
N VAL A 52 5.79 1.37 -0.76
CA VAL A 52 6.68 2.38 -0.16
C VAL A 52 5.90 3.62 0.29
N LEU A 53 5.01 4.15 -0.56
CA LEU A 53 4.19 5.32 -0.21
C LEU A 53 3.23 5.02 0.94
N GLY A 54 2.58 3.84 0.93
CA GLY A 54 1.71 3.39 2.01
C GLY A 54 2.44 3.33 3.35
N VAL A 55 3.64 2.74 3.37
CA VAL A 55 4.49 2.68 4.57
C VAL A 55 4.87 4.08 5.05
N ALA A 56 5.27 4.98 4.16
CA ALA A 56 5.62 6.36 4.53
C ALA A 56 4.43 7.11 5.16
N ILE A 57 3.24 6.97 4.58
CA ILE A 57 2.00 7.56 5.11
C ILE A 57 1.66 6.95 6.47
N ALA A 58 1.70 5.62 6.60
CA ALA A 58 1.42 4.92 7.85
C ALA A 58 2.36 5.36 8.96
N PHE A 59 3.66 5.46 8.66
CA PHE A 59 4.67 5.92 9.61
C PHE A 59 4.44 7.37 10.06
N SER A 60 4.02 8.25 9.15
CA SER A 60 3.65 9.63 9.49
C SER A 60 2.45 9.70 10.45
N GLY A 61 1.45 8.84 10.26
CA GLY A 61 0.30 8.70 11.16
C GLY A 61 0.69 8.17 12.54
N ALA A 62 1.52 7.12 12.57
CA ALA A 62 2.01 6.51 13.81
C ALA A 62 2.85 7.49 14.64
N ARG A 63 3.76 8.25 13.99
CA ARG A 63 4.60 9.24 14.67
C ARG A 63 3.77 10.36 15.28
N ALA A 64 2.79 10.88 14.55
CA ALA A 64 1.92 11.95 15.05
C ALA A 64 1.04 11.48 16.23
N ARG A 65 0.62 10.21 16.27
CA ARG A 65 -0.12 9.65 17.41
C ARG A 65 0.74 9.54 18.68
N ARG A 66 2.05 9.30 18.56
CA ARG A 66 2.96 9.18 19.70
C ARG A 66 3.29 10.50 20.39
N GLN A 67 2.97 11.63 19.77
CA GLN A 67 3.26 12.98 20.27
C GLN A 67 2.05 13.66 20.95
N LEU A 68 0.90 12.97 21.00
CA LEU A 68 -0.32 13.38 21.70
C LEU A 68 -0.46 12.60 23.00
#